data_AF-A0A507SSQ0-F1
#
_entry.id   AF-A0A507SSQ0-F1
#
_cell.length_a   1.000
_cell.length_b   1.000
_cell.length_c   1.000
_cell.angle_alpha   90.00
_cell.angle_beta   90.00
_cell.angle_gamma   90.00
#
_symmetry.space_group_name_H-M   'P 1'
#
loop_
_entity.id
_entity.type
_entity.pdbx_description
1 polymer ?
#
loop_
_entity_poly.entity_id
_entity_poly.type
_entity_poly.pdbx_seq_one_letter_code
_entity_poly.pdbx_strand_id
1 'polypeptide(L)'
;MATTLYPRTILQTSYKNYLSKYHSLNLYLDDKNNYADWHHINMFYSNKPNQIIDLSFDKYNLGKKGILKRKLTIFDKETIYYVASYARAMFEWLHDFSTLRIYDIKELMFEKPILKELLHYFQLHNCNLCKQYLECKSQWD
;
A
#
# COMPACT_ATOMS: atom_id res chain seq x y z
N MET A 1 -26.42 4.58 -20.22
CA MET A 1 -25.63 5.81 -20.35
C MET A 1 -24.20 5.49 -19.95
N ALA A 2 -23.20 5.86 -20.74
CA ALA A 2 -21.80 5.69 -20.35
C ALA A 2 -21.45 6.68 -19.23
N THR A 3 -20.82 6.21 -18.16
CA THR A 3 -20.35 7.06 -17.07
C THR A 3 -18.99 7.65 -17.44
N THR A 4 -18.89 8.98 -17.49
CA THR A 4 -17.60 9.67 -17.69
C THR A 4 -16.70 9.45 -16.46
N LEU A 5 -15.43 9.10 -16.70
CA LEU A 5 -14.41 8.97 -15.67
C LEU A 5 -13.43 10.15 -15.74
N TYR A 6 -13.11 10.71 -14.58
CA TYR A 6 -12.17 11.81 -14.38
C TYR A 6 -10.98 11.31 -13.55
N PRO A 7 -9.72 11.62 -13.91
CA PRO A 7 -8.58 11.33 -13.05
C PRO A 7 -8.69 12.13 -11.75
N ARG A 8 -8.46 11.48 -10.62
CA ARG A 8 -8.39 12.13 -9.31
C ARG A 8 -7.11 12.95 -9.20
N THR A 9 -7.20 14.07 -8.49
CA THR A 9 -6.04 14.93 -8.22
C THR A 9 -5.21 14.35 -7.08
N ILE A 10 -3.91 14.18 -7.34
CA ILE A 10 -2.94 13.82 -6.30
C ILE A 10 -2.33 15.11 -5.76
N LEU A 11 -2.58 15.40 -4.48
CA LEU A 11 -1.94 16.52 -3.80
C LEU A 11 -0.43 16.27 -3.61
N GLN A 12 0.30 17.31 -3.22
CA GLN A 12 1.73 17.19 -2.93
C GLN A 12 1.99 16.15 -1.83
N THR A 13 2.75 15.12 -2.18
CA THR A 13 3.14 14.04 -1.28
C THR A 13 4.45 14.34 -0.56
N SER A 14 4.65 13.71 0.60
CA SER A 14 5.83 13.81 1.45
C SER A 14 5.98 12.55 2.31
N TYR A 15 7.03 12.47 3.12
CA TYR A 15 7.15 11.44 4.16
C TYR A 15 6.02 11.48 5.22
N LYS A 16 5.24 12.56 5.28
CA LYS A 16 4.10 12.68 6.22
C LYS A 16 2.76 12.31 5.56
N ASN A 17 2.65 12.45 4.24
CA ASN A 17 1.44 12.18 3.46
C ASN A 17 1.80 11.54 2.11
N TYR A 18 1.50 10.27 1.92
CA TYR A 18 2.01 9.50 0.78
C TYR A 18 0.94 8.59 0.20
N LEU A 19 1.16 8.15 -1.04
CA LEU A 19 0.34 7.10 -1.63
C LEU A 19 0.65 5.78 -0.92
N SER A 20 -0.37 5.02 -0.56
CA SER A 20 -0.24 3.72 0.11
C SER A 20 -1.46 2.84 -0.18
N LYS A 21 -1.46 1.62 0.37
CA LYS A 21 -2.51 0.61 0.20
C LYS A 21 -2.75 0.38 -1.29
N TYR A 22 -4.01 0.31 -1.73
CA TYR A 22 -4.36 0.13 -3.14
C TYR A 22 -3.65 1.09 -4.10
N HIS A 23 -3.38 2.35 -3.72
CA HIS A 23 -2.65 3.27 -4.59
C HIS A 23 -1.23 2.76 -4.86
N SER A 24 -0.48 2.38 -3.82
CA SER A 24 0.88 1.84 -3.99
C SER A 24 0.92 0.43 -4.55
N LEU A 25 -0.06 -0.41 -4.18
CA LEU A 25 -0.13 -1.80 -4.62
C LEU A 25 -0.42 -1.92 -6.11
N ASN A 26 -1.11 -0.93 -6.71
CA ASN A 26 -1.41 -0.88 -8.14
C ASN A 26 -0.42 -0.05 -8.97
N LEU A 27 0.62 0.52 -8.35
CA LEU A 27 1.66 1.23 -9.08
C LEU A 27 2.76 0.26 -9.45
N TYR A 28 3.20 0.24 -10.71
CA TYR A 28 4.41 -0.47 -11.09
C TYR A 28 5.64 0.29 -10.57
N LEU A 29 6.07 0.01 -9.34
CA LEU A 29 7.18 0.71 -8.69
C LEU A 29 8.54 0.05 -8.94
N ASP A 30 8.54 -1.28 -9.06
CA ASP A 30 9.67 -2.17 -9.32
C ASP A 30 9.14 -3.57 -9.70
N ASP A 31 10.04 -4.49 -10.06
CA ASP A 31 9.68 -5.87 -10.40
C ASP A 31 9.00 -6.62 -9.23
N LYS A 32 9.16 -6.13 -8.00
CA LYS A 32 8.52 -6.70 -6.79
C LYS A 32 7.07 -6.24 -6.64
N ASN A 33 6.69 -5.14 -7.30
CA ASN A 33 5.31 -4.67 -7.44
C ASN A 33 4.60 -5.31 -8.65
N ASN A 34 5.28 -6.16 -9.43
CA ASN A 34 4.71 -6.81 -10.62
C ASN A 34 3.72 -7.96 -10.30
N TYR A 35 3.67 -8.42 -9.05
CA TYR A 35 2.79 -9.52 -8.63
C TYR A 35 1.38 -9.07 -8.27
N ALA A 36 1.12 -7.77 -8.38
CA ALA A 36 0.07 -7.08 -7.67
C ALA A 36 -0.93 -6.44 -8.65
N ASP A 37 -1.67 -7.25 -9.40
CA ASP A 37 -2.89 -6.78 -10.07
C ASP A 37 -4.07 -6.77 -9.09
N TRP A 38 -3.99 -5.86 -8.09
CA TRP A 38 -5.04 -5.64 -7.10
C TRP A 38 -6.12 -4.75 -7.69
N HIS A 39 -6.72 -5.23 -8.78
CA HIS A 39 -7.80 -4.63 -9.56
C HIS A 39 -8.62 -3.60 -8.78
N HIS A 40 -8.28 -2.30 -8.90
CA HIS A 40 -9.22 -1.18 -8.86
C HIS A 40 -8.54 0.08 -9.42
N ILE A 41 -8.41 0.16 -10.76
CA ILE A 41 -8.13 1.43 -11.49
C ILE A 41 -8.99 2.60 -10.97
N ASN A 42 -10.18 2.30 -10.45
CA ASN A 42 -11.10 3.21 -9.77
C ASN A 42 -10.51 3.99 -8.58
N MET A 43 -9.36 3.62 -8.03
CA MET A 43 -8.71 4.41 -6.97
C MET A 43 -8.11 5.71 -7.50
N PHE A 44 -7.70 5.69 -8.76
CA PHE A 44 -7.11 6.82 -9.47
C PHE A 44 -8.14 7.60 -10.31
N TYR A 45 -9.32 7.03 -10.57
CA TYR A 45 -10.39 7.68 -11.35
C TYR A 45 -11.68 7.85 -10.53
N SER A 46 -12.53 8.78 -10.94
CA SER A 46 -13.82 9.05 -10.29
C SER A 46 -14.88 9.41 -11.32
N ASN A 47 -16.15 9.16 -11.02
CA ASN A 47 -17.27 9.70 -11.78
C ASN A 47 -17.59 11.17 -11.43
N LYS A 48 -16.90 11.76 -10.45
CA LYS A 48 -17.03 13.16 -10.05
C LYS A 48 -15.75 13.92 -10.43
N PRO A 49 -15.88 15.10 -11.07
CA PRO A 49 -14.72 15.94 -11.37
C PRO A 49 -14.06 16.44 -10.08
N ASN A 50 -12.76 16.74 -10.16
CA ASN A 50 -11.97 17.37 -9.09
C ASN A 50 -11.87 16.59 -7.76
N GLN A 51 -12.19 15.29 -7.75
CA GLN A 51 -11.95 14.48 -6.55
C GLN A 51 -10.45 14.32 -6.27
N ILE A 52 -10.08 14.40 -5.00
CA ILE A 52 -8.70 14.26 -4.53
C ILE A 52 -8.45 12.81 -4.12
N ILE A 53 -7.24 12.28 -4.35
CA ILE A 53 -6.79 10.99 -3.84
C ILE A 53 -6.55 11.05 -2.32
N ASP A 54 -7.04 10.05 -1.60
CA ASP A 54 -6.81 9.90 -0.17
C ASP A 54 -5.36 9.47 0.10
N LEU A 55 -4.57 10.39 0.64
CA LEU A 55 -3.19 10.12 1.07
C LEU A 55 -3.19 9.42 2.44
N SER A 56 -2.23 8.52 2.63
CA SER A 56 -1.98 7.86 3.91
C SER A 56 -1.00 8.66 4.76
N PHE A 57 -1.16 8.54 6.07
CA PHE A 57 -0.33 9.17 7.09
C PHE A 57 0.22 8.08 8.01
N ASP A 58 1.42 8.28 8.56
CA ASP A 58 2.01 7.31 9.48
C ASP A 58 1.28 7.30 10.83
N LYS A 59 0.25 6.46 10.94
CA LYS A 59 -0.49 6.19 12.18
C LYS A 59 0.04 4.98 12.97
N TYR A 60 1.10 4.35 12.47
CA TYR A 60 1.60 3.07 12.97
C TYR A 60 3.00 3.17 13.61
N ASN A 61 3.52 4.38 13.82
CA ASN A 61 4.85 4.62 14.41
C ASN A 61 5.99 3.95 13.64
N LEU A 62 5.85 3.77 12.33
CA LEU A 62 6.88 3.19 11.48
C LEU A 62 7.84 4.26 10.92
N GLY A 63 7.53 5.54 11.15
CA GLY A 63 8.26 6.69 10.63
C GLY A 63 8.35 6.65 9.11
N LYS A 64 9.54 6.99 8.59
CA LYS A 64 9.83 6.99 7.15
C LYS A 64 10.01 5.59 6.55
N LYS A 65 9.97 4.53 7.36
CA LYS A 65 10.34 3.20 6.91
C LYS A 65 9.34 2.67 5.88
N GLY A 66 9.87 2.19 4.76
CA GLY A 66 9.04 1.75 3.64
C GLY A 66 8.34 2.88 2.88
N ILE A 67 8.70 4.15 3.09
CA ILE A 67 8.25 5.26 2.24
C ILE A 67 9.34 5.56 1.21
N LEU A 68 9.01 5.40 -0.06
CA LEU A 68 9.90 5.56 -1.20
C LEU A 68 9.66 6.90 -1.88
N LYS A 69 10.73 7.67 -2.11
CA LYS A 69 10.70 8.81 -3.03
C LYS A 69 11.02 8.31 -4.44
N ARG A 70 10.09 8.45 -5.38
CA ARG A 70 10.19 7.92 -6.74
C ARG A 70 9.70 8.93 -7.77
N LYS A 71 10.34 8.95 -8.93
CA LYS A 71 9.81 9.61 -10.13
C LYS A 71 8.88 8.60 -10.81
N LEU A 72 7.60 8.95 -10.94
CA LEU A 72 6.58 8.07 -11.51
C LEU A 72 5.74 8.84 -12.51
N THR A 73 5.26 8.13 -13.52
CA THR A 73 4.22 8.61 -14.44
C THR A 73 2.89 8.04 -13.98
N ILE A 74 1.97 8.92 -13.57
CA ILE A 74 0.59 8.55 -13.23
C ILE A 74 -0.33 9.33 -14.16
N PHE A 75 -1.22 8.64 -14.86
CA PHE A 75 -1.94 9.17 -16.03
C PHE A 75 -0.90 9.62 -17.08
N ASP A 76 -0.87 10.92 -17.41
CA ASP A 76 0.07 11.51 -18.36
C ASP A 76 1.07 12.48 -17.69
N LYS A 77 1.18 12.43 -16.35
CA LYS A 77 2.03 13.33 -15.57
C LYS A 77 3.17 12.58 -14.91
N GLU A 78 4.39 12.86 -15.36
CA GLU A 78 5.61 12.42 -14.68
C GLU A 78 6.00 13.42 -13.59
N THR A 79 6.10 12.96 -12.34
CA THR A 79 6.59 13.80 -11.23
C THR A 79 7.14 12.94 -10.09
N ILE A 80 7.67 13.61 -9.06
CA ILE A 80 8.18 12.94 -7.87
C ILE A 80 7.06 12.73 -6.86
N TYR A 81 6.84 11.48 -6.48
CA TYR A 81 5.90 11.08 -5.43
C TYR A 81 6.62 10.39 -4.26
N TYR A 82 6.02 10.51 -3.08
CA TYR A 82 6.28 9.65 -1.95
C TYR A 82 5.21 8.57 -1.93
N VAL A 83 5.64 7.32 -1.98
CA VAL A 83 4.80 6.13 -2.11
C VAL A 83 5.26 5.07 -1.13
N ALA A 84 4.33 4.33 -0.53
CA ALA A 84 4.68 3.17 0.29
C ALA A 84 5.28 2.07 -0.61
N SER A 85 6.33 1.40 -0.12
CA SER A 85 6.81 0.14 -0.68
C SER A 85 5.73 -0.94 -0.55
N TYR A 86 5.85 -2.02 -1.31
CA TYR A 86 4.88 -3.10 -1.26
C TYR A 86 4.63 -3.62 0.17
N ALA A 87 5.69 -3.96 0.91
CA ALA A 87 5.57 -4.42 2.29
C ALA A 87 4.90 -3.37 3.21
N ARG A 88 5.16 -2.08 3.00
CA ARG A 88 4.54 -1.00 3.79
C ARG A 88 3.06 -0.87 3.43
N ALA A 89 2.72 -0.85 2.14
CA ALA A 89 1.34 -0.77 1.67
C ALA A 89 0.52 -1.96 2.15
N MET A 90 1.08 -3.17 2.11
CA MET A 90 0.47 -4.39 2.64
C MET A 90 0.24 -4.31 4.14
N PHE A 91 1.24 -3.89 4.91
CA PHE A 91 1.12 -3.70 6.35
C PHE A 91 -0.04 -2.76 6.70
N GLU A 92 -0.13 -1.62 6.01
CA GLU A 92 -1.18 -0.62 6.27
C GLU A 92 -2.56 -1.10 5.83
N TRP A 93 -2.63 -1.85 4.73
CA TRP A 93 -3.86 -2.46 4.23
C TRP A 93 -4.40 -3.50 5.22
N LEU A 94 -3.56 -4.41 5.70
CA LEU A 94 -3.93 -5.43 6.68
C LEU A 94 -4.44 -4.85 8.01
N HIS A 95 -3.98 -3.66 8.39
CA HIS A 95 -4.45 -2.97 9.59
C HIS A 95 -5.79 -2.24 9.38
N ASP A 96 -6.09 -1.81 8.17
CA ASP A 96 -7.38 -1.17 7.85
C ASP A 96 -8.52 -2.21 7.74
N PHE A 97 -8.19 -3.43 7.31
CA PHE A 97 -9.13 -4.54 7.18
C PHE A 97 -8.93 -5.55 8.32
N SER A 98 -9.20 -5.11 9.56
CA SER A 98 -9.07 -5.92 10.79
C SER A 98 -9.93 -7.20 10.81
N THR A 99 -10.81 -7.38 9.82
CA THR A 99 -11.62 -8.59 9.61
C THR A 99 -10.97 -9.63 8.69
N LEU A 100 -9.89 -9.28 7.97
CA LEU A 100 -9.13 -10.26 7.20
C LEU A 100 -8.49 -11.23 8.18
N ARG A 101 -8.79 -12.51 7.97
CA ARG A 101 -8.26 -13.55 8.84
C ARG A 101 -6.82 -13.81 8.42
N ILE A 102 -6.00 -14.25 9.35
CA ILE A 102 -4.60 -14.63 9.13
C ILE A 102 -4.42 -15.57 7.92
N TYR A 103 -5.43 -16.38 7.60
CA TYR A 103 -5.45 -17.26 6.42
C TYR A 103 -5.31 -16.51 5.09
N ASP A 104 -5.84 -15.29 4.98
CA ASP A 104 -5.79 -14.49 3.76
C ASP A 104 -4.35 -14.07 3.44
N ILE A 105 -3.48 -13.91 4.44
CA ILE A 105 -2.06 -13.58 4.25
C ILE A 105 -1.27 -14.77 3.70
N LYS A 106 -1.64 -16.00 4.06
CA LYS A 106 -0.95 -17.20 3.55
C LYS A 106 -1.20 -17.39 2.05
N GLU A 107 -2.37 -17.01 1.57
CA GLU A 107 -2.70 -17.03 0.13
C GLU A 107 -1.94 -15.94 -0.65
N LEU A 108 -1.56 -14.86 0.03
CA LEU A 108 -0.67 -13.84 -0.53
C LEU A 108 0.76 -14.41 -0.55
N MET A 109 1.11 -15.11 -1.63
CA MET A 109 2.44 -15.68 -1.86
C MET A 109 3.54 -14.60 -1.93
N PHE A 110 3.96 -14.08 -0.77
CA PHE A 110 5.01 -13.07 -0.69
C PHE A 110 6.37 -13.69 -0.99
N GLU A 111 7.17 -12.99 -1.80
CA GLU A 111 8.60 -13.29 -1.87
C GLU A 111 9.24 -13.12 -0.48
N LYS A 112 10.23 -13.98 -0.16
CA LYS A 112 10.94 -13.97 1.14
C LYS A 112 11.43 -12.57 1.58
N PRO A 113 11.97 -11.70 0.70
CA PRO A 113 12.40 -10.36 1.11
C PRO A 113 11.23 -9.46 1.55
N ILE A 114 10.11 -9.50 0.83
CA ILE A 114 8.89 -8.76 1.16
C ILE A 114 8.35 -9.22 2.51
N LEU A 115 8.28 -10.53 2.70
CA LEU A 115 7.84 -11.13 3.94
C LEU A 115 8.70 -10.68 5.13
N LYS A 116 10.02 -10.72 4.99
CA LYS A 116 10.95 -10.28 6.04
C LYS A 116 10.72 -8.82 6.44
N GLU A 117 10.48 -7.93 5.47
CA GLU A 117 10.14 -6.53 5.75
C GLU A 117 8.79 -6.39 6.46
N LEU A 118 7.77 -7.11 6.00
CA LEU A 118 6.43 -7.09 6.59
C LEU A 118 6.44 -7.55 8.05
N LEU A 119 7.12 -8.66 8.36
CA LEU A 119 7.31 -9.15 9.73
C LEU A 119 8.02 -8.12 10.60
N HIS A 120 9.01 -7.43 10.03
CA HIS A 120 9.70 -6.37 10.75
C HIS A 120 8.79 -5.17 11.06
N TYR A 121 7.87 -4.81 10.18
CA TYR A 121 6.86 -3.77 10.47
C TYR A 121 5.91 -4.20 11.59
N PHE A 122 5.48 -5.46 11.63
CA PHE A 122 4.69 -5.98 12.75
C PHE A 122 5.44 -5.87 14.08
N GLN A 123 6.73 -6.20 14.10
CA GLN A 123 7.58 -6.06 15.30
C GLN A 123 7.73 -4.60 15.75
N LEU A 124 7.87 -3.65 14.81
CA LEU A 124 8.02 -2.24 15.14
C LEU A 124 6.73 -1.63 15.70
N HIS A 125 5.57 -1.94 15.10
CA HIS A 125 4.29 -1.39 15.57
C HIS A 125 3.77 -2.08 16.84
N ASN A 126 4.01 -3.40 16.98
CA ASN A 126 3.78 -4.20 18.19
C ASN A 126 2.38 -4.08 18.84
N CYS A 127 1.32 -3.95 18.04
CA CYS A 127 -0.06 -4.00 18.53
C CYS A 127 -0.56 -5.45 18.67
N ASN A 128 -1.78 -5.65 19.19
CA ASN A 128 -2.35 -7.00 19.34
C ASN A 128 -2.50 -7.73 18.00
N LEU A 129 -2.90 -7.02 16.93
CA LEU A 129 -3.00 -7.59 15.59
C LEU A 129 -1.61 -8.00 15.05
N CYS A 130 -0.58 -7.17 15.26
CA CYS A 130 0.79 -7.53 14.92
C CYS A 130 1.25 -8.81 15.61
N LYS A 131 0.94 -8.98 16.91
CA LYS A 131 1.31 -10.18 17.67
C LYS A 131 0.65 -11.43 17.10
N GLN A 132 -0.64 -11.35 16.74
CA GLN A 132 -1.34 -12.44 16.08
C GLN A 132 -0.66 -12.84 14.76
N TYR A 133 -0.28 -11.87 13.93
CA TYR A 133 0.46 -12.17 12.70
C TYR A 133 1.84 -12.79 12.95
N LEU A 134 2.55 -12.36 13.99
CA LEU A 134 3.86 -12.87 14.36
C LEU A 134 3.81 -14.27 14.98
N GLU A 135 2.77 -14.60 15.75
CA GLU A 135 2.57 -15.93 16.34
C GLU A 135 2.31 -16.99 15.26
N CYS A 136 1.67 -16.60 14.16
CA CYS A 136 1.43 -17.50 13.04
C CYS A 136 2.63 -17.65 12.11
N LYS A 137 3.76 -16.99 12.37
CA LYS A 137 4.97 -17.00 11.52
C LYS A 137 5.47 -18.41 11.16
N SER A 138 5.29 -19.41 12.03
CA SER A 138 5.68 -20.80 11.77
C SER A 138 4.94 -21.46 10.61
N GLN A 139 3.86 -20.84 10.12
CA GLN A 139 3.05 -21.34 9.00
C GLN A 139 3.47 -20.75 7.63
N TRP A 140 4.54 -19.93 7.61
CA TRP A 140 4.97 -19.13 6.45
C TRP A 140 6.30 -19.64 5.84
N ASP A 141 6.89 -20.66 6.47
CA ASP A 141 8.01 -21.48 5.95
C ASP A 141 7.47 -22.66 5.12
#